data_AF-A0A3D2TLI9-F1
#
_entry.id   AF-A0A3D2TLI9-F1
#
_cell.length_a   1.000
_cell.length_b   1.000
_cell.length_c   1.000
_cell.angle_alpha   90.00
_cell.angle_beta   90.00
_cell.angle_gamma   90.00
#
_symmetry.space_group_name_H-M   'P 1'
#
loop_
_entity.id
_entity.type
_entity.pdbx_description
1 polymer ?
#
loop_
_entity_poly.entity_id
_entity_poly.type
_entity_poly.pdbx_seq_one_letter_code
_entity_poly.pdbx_strand_id
1 'polypeptide(L)'
;GLKFWKTDDPQLNKSLQQSYTGKHPQRQLPVTLSVTIQTGRPITVTASLPNLRPLTLKSDHIPEEAHKHLVTEQVIEKQFGRLGNTRYKLDSCATTIQGNPMVPLSVLGKLRKALIAQLDKQVMARPPRRNQAINFLTDWQPSHDPAPDDVDNTDKRTKLHVLVRSLHQLEYLTEYDLASVYCDFQDIREYKQAVAIGRKNGLKTFLATPRIQKPSEIGLFHAIAKHDPEGVLVRNLSGLEYFREKCEIISDFSLNATNQITVDVLLKMGSRQVTPSYDLNRDQLMTLAHHCRPTDLQIVIHQHMPMFHMEHCVFCSVLSPGTDKTNCGRPCDYHQVELRDRVGAAHPLTADVGCRNTLFNAQAQSGAEIVADLVDVGVLDFRVELLREETPEQVANILQQYQGLLTGTTSGTQVWRTLQAMNRVGVTRGTLEYERDPLAIL
;
A
#
# COMPACT_ATOMS: atom_id res chain seq x y z
N GLY A 1 -8.95 -13.80 26.92
CA GLY A 1 -8.69 -12.35 26.77
C GLY A 1 -8.01 -12.09 25.45
N LEU A 2 -8.40 -11.05 24.73
CA LEU A 2 -7.77 -10.65 23.46
C LEU A 2 -6.37 -10.10 23.75
N LYS A 3 -5.38 -10.54 22.96
CA LYS A 3 -4.02 -9.99 23.01
C LYS A 3 -4.01 -8.67 22.24
N PHE A 4 -3.43 -7.63 22.84
CA PHE A 4 -3.19 -6.35 22.17
C PHE A 4 -1.69 -6.19 21.96
N TRP A 5 -1.30 -5.64 20.81
CA TRP A 5 0.09 -5.36 20.48
C TRP A 5 0.31 -3.86 20.50
N LYS A 6 1.36 -3.44 21.22
CA LYS A 6 1.75 -2.03 21.31
C LYS A 6 2.38 -1.62 19.98
N THR A 7 1.71 -0.72 19.24
CA THR A 7 2.16 -0.25 17.91
C THR A 7 3.24 0.82 17.99
N ASP A 8 3.30 1.56 19.09
CA ASP A 8 4.37 2.51 19.37
C ASP A 8 4.72 2.54 20.86
N ASP A 9 6.02 2.58 21.15
CA ASP A 9 6.56 2.69 22.50
C ASP A 9 7.71 3.69 22.52
N PRO A 10 7.44 4.96 22.87
CA PRO A 10 8.47 5.98 22.91
C PRO A 10 9.66 5.64 23.83
N GLN A 11 9.44 4.90 24.92
CA GLN A 11 10.52 4.48 25.82
C GLN A 11 11.39 3.41 25.16
N LEU A 12 10.78 2.43 24.52
CA LEU A 12 11.50 1.41 23.76
C LEU A 12 12.25 2.04 22.58
N ASN A 13 11.61 2.94 21.82
CA ASN A 13 12.23 3.65 20.70
C ASN A 13 13.45 4.44 21.17
N LYS A 14 13.34 5.17 22.29
CA LYS A 14 14.46 5.90 22.88
C LYS A 14 15.58 4.97 23.34
N SER A 15 15.24 3.84 23.95
CA SER A 15 16.22 2.81 24.37
C SER A 15 16.94 2.18 23.18
N LEU A 16 16.19 1.82 22.12
CA LEU A 16 16.75 1.30 20.88
C LEU A 16 17.64 2.34 20.22
N GLN A 17 17.20 3.60 20.13
CA GLN A 17 18.02 4.68 19.58
C GLN A 17 19.34 4.82 20.31
N GLN A 18 19.32 4.86 21.64
CA GLN A 18 20.53 4.90 22.47
C GLN A 18 21.48 3.73 22.21
N SER A 19 20.97 2.55 21.82
CA SER A 19 21.81 1.37 21.53
C SER A 19 22.67 1.51 20.27
N TYR A 20 22.29 2.38 19.31
CA TYR A 20 23.00 2.56 18.03
C TYR A 20 23.46 3.99 17.72
N THR A 21 22.99 5.02 18.45
CA THR A 21 23.46 6.41 18.28
C THR A 21 24.64 6.79 19.16
N GLY A 22 25.07 5.92 20.08
CA GLY A 22 26.22 6.16 20.94
C GLY A 22 27.51 6.37 20.14
N LYS A 23 28.41 7.24 20.64
CA LYS A 23 29.72 7.54 20.04
C LYS A 23 30.61 6.30 19.92
N HIS A 24 30.38 5.32 20.82
CA HIS A 24 31.05 4.03 20.82
C HIS A 24 30.04 2.91 20.57
N PRO A 25 30.40 1.89 19.77
CA PRO A 25 29.54 0.74 19.54
C PRO A 25 29.32 -0.01 20.85
N GLN A 26 28.05 -0.15 21.29
CA GLN A 26 27.73 -0.89 22.50
C GLN A 26 27.88 -2.40 22.31
N ARG A 27 27.61 -2.90 21.09
CA ARG A 27 27.81 -4.31 20.74
C ARG A 27 29.21 -4.51 20.18
N GLN A 28 30.03 -5.24 20.92
CA GLN A 28 31.37 -5.65 20.48
C GLN A 28 31.31 -7.03 19.80
N LEU A 29 31.90 -7.14 18.62
CA LEU A 29 32.06 -8.36 17.86
C LEU A 29 33.31 -9.11 18.34
N PRO A 30 33.21 -10.41 18.69
CA PRO A 30 34.37 -11.22 19.05
C PRO A 30 35.24 -11.47 17.81
N VAL A 31 36.52 -11.09 17.88
CA VAL A 31 37.51 -11.32 16.83
C VAL A 31 38.52 -12.35 17.32
N THR A 32 38.71 -13.41 16.53
CA THR A 32 39.81 -14.37 16.70
C THR A 32 40.96 -13.98 15.80
N LEU A 33 42.17 -13.92 16.34
CA LEU A 33 43.39 -13.58 15.60
C LEU A 33 44.33 -14.77 15.50
N SER A 34 44.98 -14.90 14.35
CA SER A 34 46.15 -15.74 14.16
C SER A 34 47.30 -14.88 13.64
N VAL A 35 48.41 -14.84 14.37
CA VAL A 35 49.58 -14.00 14.07
C VAL A 35 50.80 -14.88 13.86
N THR A 36 51.40 -14.79 12.68
CA THR A 36 52.63 -15.51 12.33
C THR A 36 53.77 -14.52 12.16
N ILE A 37 54.84 -14.72 12.93
CA ILE A 37 56.07 -13.91 12.89
C ILE A 37 57.25 -14.84 12.68
N GLN A 38 57.92 -14.71 11.53
CA GLN A 38 59.09 -15.50 11.19
C GLN A 38 60.22 -14.55 10.76
N THR A 39 61.42 -14.77 11.27
CA THR A 39 62.61 -14.02 10.86
C THR A 39 62.85 -14.17 9.36
N GLY A 40 63.12 -13.05 8.68
CA GLY A 40 63.30 -13.00 7.23
C GLY A 40 62.01 -13.08 6.41
N ARG A 41 60.81 -13.08 7.04
CA ARG A 41 59.51 -13.03 6.34
C ARG A 41 58.57 -11.97 6.88
N PRO A 42 57.69 -11.38 6.05
CA PRO A 42 56.64 -10.47 6.51
C PRO A 42 55.75 -11.04 7.60
N ILE A 43 55.39 -10.22 8.59
CA ILE A 43 54.42 -10.59 9.64
C ILE A 43 53.06 -10.77 9.00
N THR A 44 52.40 -11.88 9.27
CA THR A 44 51.06 -12.17 8.76
C THR A 44 50.06 -12.18 9.91
N VAL A 45 48.93 -11.49 9.75
CA VAL A 45 47.83 -11.44 10.73
C VAL A 45 46.54 -11.81 10.03
N THR A 46 45.88 -12.85 10.51
CA THR A 46 44.55 -13.26 10.05
C THR A 46 43.53 -12.99 11.14
N ALA A 47 42.47 -12.26 10.82
CA ALA A 47 41.32 -12.04 11.69
C ALA A 47 40.11 -12.82 11.19
N SER A 48 39.39 -13.44 12.12
CA SER A 48 38.13 -14.12 11.87
C SER A 48 37.02 -13.52 12.74
N LEU A 49 35.84 -13.38 12.14
CA LEU A 49 34.61 -12.88 12.75
C LEU A 49 33.49 -13.88 12.47
N PRO A 50 32.51 -14.07 13.37
CA PRO A 50 31.34 -14.90 13.09
C PRO A 50 30.61 -14.44 11.82
N ASN A 51 30.28 -15.39 10.94
CA ASN A 51 29.54 -15.15 9.69
C ASN A 51 30.22 -14.23 8.66
N LEU A 52 31.52 -13.97 8.79
CA LEU A 52 32.31 -13.24 7.80
C LEU A 52 33.50 -14.07 7.31
N ARG A 53 33.93 -13.80 6.08
CA ARG A 53 35.15 -14.42 5.53
C ARG A 53 36.38 -13.93 6.31
N PRO A 54 37.34 -14.80 6.66
CA PRO A 54 38.58 -14.38 7.31
C PRO A 54 39.34 -13.35 6.49
N LEU A 55 39.98 -12.42 7.18
CA LEU A 55 40.76 -11.34 6.59
C LEU A 55 42.24 -11.52 6.96
N THR A 56 43.12 -11.58 5.96
CA THR A 56 44.57 -11.70 6.18
C THR A 56 45.31 -10.46 5.69
N LEU A 57 46.19 -9.91 6.54
CA LEU A 57 47.10 -8.81 6.23
C LEU A 57 48.55 -9.22 6.42
N LYS A 58 49.44 -8.61 5.65
CA LYS A 58 50.90 -8.75 5.76
C LYS A 58 51.53 -7.40 6.11
N SER A 59 52.60 -7.38 6.90
CA SER A 59 53.38 -6.17 7.13
C SER A 59 54.38 -5.90 6.01
N ASP A 60 54.70 -4.64 5.79
CA ASP A 60 55.84 -4.25 4.94
C ASP A 60 57.19 -4.45 5.65
N HIS A 61 57.17 -4.65 6.97
CA HIS A 61 58.36 -4.93 7.78
C HIS A 61 58.70 -6.42 7.77
N ILE A 62 59.98 -6.73 7.59
CA ILE A 62 60.55 -8.07 7.68
C ILE A 62 61.35 -8.14 8.98
N PRO A 63 60.97 -8.98 9.96
CA PRO A 63 61.69 -9.10 11.22
C PRO A 63 63.09 -9.68 11.03
N GLU A 64 64.06 -9.11 11.74
CA GLU A 64 65.44 -9.59 11.82
C GLU A 64 65.64 -10.43 13.10
N GLU A 65 66.70 -11.26 13.11
CA GLU A 65 67.04 -12.08 14.28
C GLU A 65 67.55 -11.22 15.43
N ALA A 66 66.99 -11.43 16.63
CA ALA A 66 67.27 -10.61 17.79
C ALA A 66 68.08 -11.38 18.85
N HIS A 67 69.15 -10.75 19.36
CA HIS A 67 69.85 -11.22 20.57
C HIS A 67 69.36 -10.52 21.85
N LYS A 68 68.62 -9.40 21.75
CA LYS A 68 67.94 -8.67 22.84
C LYS A 68 66.56 -8.21 22.38
N HIS A 69 65.59 -8.13 23.29
CA HIS A 69 64.19 -7.71 23.02
C HIS A 69 63.39 -8.60 22.06
N LEU A 70 63.37 -9.90 22.34
CA LEU A 70 62.53 -10.89 21.66
C LEU A 70 61.04 -10.56 21.83
N VAL A 71 60.27 -10.65 20.74
CA VAL A 71 58.81 -10.56 20.85
C VAL A 71 58.25 -11.85 21.44
N THR A 72 57.38 -11.73 22.45
CA THR A 72 56.71 -12.87 23.07
C THR A 72 55.23 -12.89 22.67
N GLU A 73 54.60 -14.06 22.79
CA GLU A 73 53.16 -14.24 22.53
C GLU A 73 52.32 -13.25 23.34
N GLN A 74 52.66 -13.08 24.63
CA GLN A 74 52.00 -12.12 25.53
C GLN A 74 52.10 -10.68 25.04
N VAL A 75 53.22 -10.28 24.43
CA VAL A 75 53.40 -8.93 23.87
C VAL A 75 52.51 -8.74 22.64
N ILE A 76 52.42 -9.76 21.77
CA ILE A 76 51.58 -9.74 20.56
C ILE A 76 50.11 -9.63 20.97
N GLU A 77 49.65 -10.51 21.86
CA GLU A 77 48.27 -10.52 22.36
C GLU A 77 47.91 -9.18 23.01
N LYS A 78 48.79 -8.64 23.87
CA LYS A 78 48.59 -7.33 24.50
C LYS A 78 48.55 -6.18 23.51
N GLN A 79 49.30 -6.23 22.40
CA GLN A 79 49.25 -5.18 21.37
C GLN A 79 47.99 -5.27 20.53
N PHE A 80 47.62 -6.46 20.06
CA PHE A 80 46.42 -6.65 19.25
C PHE A 80 45.13 -6.53 20.05
N GLY A 81 45.15 -6.85 21.35
CA GLY A 81 44.02 -6.71 22.28
C GLY A 81 43.66 -5.26 22.65
N ARG A 82 44.47 -4.27 22.23
CA ARG A 82 44.17 -2.83 22.40
C ARG A 82 43.11 -2.37 21.39
N LEU A 83 41.90 -2.92 21.50
CA LEU A 83 40.75 -2.66 20.62
C LEU A 83 39.76 -1.62 21.20
N GLY A 84 40.19 -0.86 22.21
CA GLY A 84 39.38 0.20 22.81
C GLY A 84 38.85 1.19 21.75
N ASN A 85 37.60 1.63 21.93
CA ASN A 85 36.86 2.51 21.01
C ASN A 85 36.52 1.91 19.64
N THR A 86 36.74 0.61 19.42
CA THR A 86 36.34 -0.09 18.19
C THR A 86 35.09 -0.95 18.41
N ARG A 87 34.55 -1.52 17.32
CA ARG A 87 33.44 -2.48 17.32
C ARG A 87 33.86 -3.88 17.76
N TYR A 88 35.11 -4.10 18.15
CA TYR A 88 35.69 -5.42 18.30
C TYR A 88 36.17 -5.67 19.73
N LYS A 89 36.04 -6.92 20.17
CA LYS A 89 36.71 -7.45 21.36
C LYS A 89 37.58 -8.63 20.94
N LEU A 90 38.77 -8.72 21.52
CA LEU A 90 39.66 -9.86 21.25
C LEU A 90 39.09 -11.07 21.98
N ASP A 91 38.77 -12.12 21.24
CA ASP A 91 38.25 -13.38 21.79
C ASP A 91 39.39 -14.36 22.05
N SER A 92 40.29 -14.51 21.08
CA SER A 92 41.52 -15.31 21.21
C SER A 92 42.58 -14.83 20.21
N CYS A 93 43.86 -15.05 20.55
CA CYS A 93 45.00 -14.72 19.70
C CYS A 93 45.99 -15.89 19.67
N ALA A 94 45.97 -16.67 18.59
CA ALA A 94 46.96 -17.73 18.37
C ALA A 94 48.22 -17.13 17.72
N THR A 95 49.39 -17.42 18.29
CA THR A 95 50.68 -16.88 17.80
C THR A 95 51.60 -18.01 17.34
N THR A 96 52.36 -17.74 16.29
CA THR A 96 53.44 -18.63 15.82
C THR A 96 54.69 -17.81 15.60
N ILE A 97 55.72 -18.05 16.41
CA ILE A 97 56.98 -17.30 16.41
C ILE A 97 58.12 -18.24 16.02
N GLN A 98 58.90 -17.89 15.00
CA GLN A 98 60.04 -18.68 14.51
C GLN A 98 61.27 -17.80 14.26
N GLY A 99 62.45 -18.27 14.71
CA GLY A 99 63.74 -17.62 14.42
C GLY A 99 64.08 -16.41 15.28
N ASN A 100 63.51 -16.30 16.49
CA ASN A 100 63.84 -15.24 17.46
C ASN A 100 63.70 -13.79 16.92
N PRO A 101 62.55 -13.41 16.32
CA PRO A 101 62.41 -12.13 15.63
C PRO A 101 62.33 -10.93 16.58
N MET A 102 63.00 -9.82 16.21
CA MET A 102 62.77 -8.50 16.80
C MET A 102 61.62 -7.82 16.06
N VAL A 103 60.57 -7.41 16.79
CA VAL A 103 59.46 -6.66 16.18
C VAL A 103 59.18 -5.39 16.96
N PRO A 104 59.35 -4.20 16.35
CA PRO A 104 58.96 -2.95 16.98
C PRO A 104 57.45 -2.89 17.25
N LEU A 105 57.06 -2.43 18.45
CA LEU A 105 55.64 -2.30 18.82
C LEU A 105 54.86 -1.38 17.87
N SER A 106 55.53 -0.43 17.23
CA SER A 106 54.95 0.47 16.21
C SER A 106 54.46 -0.29 14.97
N VAL A 107 55.14 -1.38 14.58
CA VAL A 107 54.74 -2.24 13.45
C VAL A 107 53.46 -3.00 13.79
N LEU A 108 53.41 -3.63 14.96
CA LEU A 108 52.19 -4.31 15.46
C LEU A 108 51.02 -3.34 15.58
N GLY A 109 51.27 -2.12 16.07
CA GLY A 109 50.26 -1.06 16.16
C GLY A 109 49.72 -0.60 14.80
N LYS A 110 50.58 -0.48 13.77
CA LYS A 110 50.17 -0.16 12.40
C LYS A 110 49.32 -1.28 11.79
N LEU A 111 49.77 -2.54 11.93
CA LEU A 111 49.02 -3.71 11.46
C LEU A 111 47.63 -3.80 12.11
N ARG A 112 47.54 -3.61 13.43
CA ARG A 112 46.26 -3.61 14.15
C ARG A 112 45.31 -2.54 13.60
N LYS A 113 45.78 -1.31 13.39
CA LYS A 113 44.96 -0.22 12.83
C LYS A 113 44.47 -0.55 11.42
N ALA A 114 45.35 -1.08 10.57
CA ALA A 114 44.99 -1.50 9.22
C ALA A 114 43.96 -2.64 9.22
N LEU A 115 44.13 -3.61 10.12
CA LEU A 115 43.21 -4.73 10.31
C LEU A 115 41.81 -4.25 10.71
N ILE A 116 41.72 -3.38 11.72
CA ILE A 116 40.44 -2.78 12.16
C ILE A 116 39.77 -2.04 11.00
N ALA A 117 40.51 -1.22 10.26
CA ALA A 117 39.97 -0.45 9.14
C ALA A 117 39.41 -1.35 8.02
N GLN A 118 40.06 -2.48 7.74
CA GLN A 118 39.57 -3.44 6.74
C GLN A 118 38.38 -4.27 7.26
N LEU A 119 38.38 -4.66 8.53
CA LEU A 119 37.22 -5.31 9.16
C LEU A 119 36.00 -4.38 9.15
N ASP A 120 36.19 -3.08 9.41
CA ASP A 120 35.08 -2.09 9.35
C ASP A 120 34.49 -2.00 7.95
N LYS A 121 35.33 -1.98 6.90
CA LYS A 121 34.85 -2.03 5.51
C LYS A 121 34.02 -3.28 5.23
N GLN A 122 34.45 -4.44 5.74
CA GLN A 122 33.76 -5.71 5.52
C GLN A 122 32.43 -5.79 6.29
N VAL A 123 32.40 -5.30 7.54
CA VAL A 123 31.18 -5.27 8.38
C VAL A 123 30.16 -4.25 7.86
N MET A 124 30.61 -3.12 7.30
CA MET A 124 29.73 -2.10 6.74
C MET A 124 29.29 -2.39 5.29
N ALA A 125 29.92 -3.35 4.62
CA ALA A 125 29.50 -3.77 3.29
C ALA A 125 28.09 -4.36 3.35
N ARG A 126 27.20 -3.88 2.47
CA ARG A 126 25.87 -4.47 2.34
C ARG A 126 26.02 -5.95 1.97
N PRO A 127 25.37 -6.89 2.67
CA PRO A 127 25.36 -8.27 2.23
C PRO A 127 24.83 -8.33 0.79
N PRO A 128 25.40 -9.18 -0.08
CA PRO A 128 24.91 -9.33 -1.43
C PRO A 128 23.42 -9.67 -1.36
N ARG A 129 22.58 -8.83 -1.98
CA ARG A 129 21.15 -9.12 -2.09
C ARG A 129 21.03 -10.41 -2.88
N ARG A 130 20.46 -11.44 -2.25
CA ARG A 130 20.11 -12.66 -2.96
C ARG A 130 18.88 -12.32 -3.79
N ASN A 131 19.08 -12.02 -5.07
CA ASN A 131 17.99 -12.07 -6.03
C ASN A 131 17.59 -13.53 -6.13
N GLN A 132 16.57 -13.93 -5.36
CA GLN A 132 15.91 -15.18 -5.64
C GLN A 132 15.17 -14.97 -6.97
N ALA A 133 15.61 -15.65 -8.02
CA ALA A 133 14.89 -15.74 -9.29
C ALA A 133 13.64 -16.63 -9.13
N ILE A 134 12.92 -16.48 -8.03
CA ILE A 134 11.64 -17.16 -7.83
C ILE A 134 10.61 -16.18 -8.35
N ASN A 135 10.20 -16.38 -9.60
CA ASN A 135 9.00 -15.75 -10.10
C ASN A 135 7.81 -16.60 -9.63
N PHE A 136 7.19 -16.26 -8.51
CA PHE A 136 6.00 -16.99 -8.04
C PHE A 136 4.83 -16.95 -9.04
N LEU A 137 4.90 -16.07 -10.06
CA LEU A 137 3.91 -15.97 -11.12
C LEU A 137 4.15 -16.93 -12.29
N THR A 138 5.34 -17.53 -12.47
CA THR A 138 5.57 -18.43 -13.62
C THR A 138 4.76 -19.72 -13.54
N ASP A 139 4.43 -20.18 -12.32
CA ASP A 139 3.61 -21.37 -12.10
C ASP A 139 2.14 -21.03 -11.80
N TRP A 140 1.83 -19.74 -11.62
CA TRP A 140 0.46 -19.29 -11.41
C TRP A 140 -0.24 -19.17 -12.75
N GLN A 141 -1.25 -20.01 -12.98
CA GLN A 141 -2.14 -19.87 -14.12
C GLN A 141 -3.40 -19.12 -13.68
N PRO A 142 -3.77 -18.02 -14.37
CA PRO A 142 -5.07 -17.41 -14.15
C PRO A 142 -6.15 -18.44 -14.45
N SER A 143 -7.27 -18.40 -13.72
CA SER A 143 -8.37 -19.35 -13.99
C SER A 143 -9.14 -19.05 -15.27
N HIS A 144 -8.82 -17.93 -15.91
CA HIS A 144 -9.34 -17.55 -17.20
C HIS A 144 -8.17 -17.13 -18.07
N ASP A 145 -8.19 -17.54 -19.33
CA ASP A 145 -7.21 -17.06 -20.30
C ASP A 145 -7.25 -15.52 -20.35
N PRO A 146 -6.09 -14.84 -20.47
CA PRO A 146 -6.08 -13.42 -20.81
C PRO A 146 -6.98 -13.22 -22.04
N ALA A 147 -7.67 -12.08 -22.10
CA ALA A 147 -8.65 -11.84 -23.16
C ALA A 147 -8.03 -12.19 -24.52
N PRO A 148 -8.70 -13.00 -25.36
CA PRO A 148 -8.23 -13.24 -26.72
C PRO A 148 -7.93 -11.89 -27.38
N ASP A 149 -6.78 -11.75 -28.05
CA ASP A 149 -6.51 -10.58 -28.91
C ASP A 149 -7.64 -10.39 -29.95
N ASP A 150 -8.38 -11.47 -30.25
CA ASP A 150 -9.50 -11.57 -31.16
C ASP A 150 -10.87 -11.75 -30.48
N VAL A 151 -11.11 -11.18 -29.27
CA VAL A 151 -12.52 -11.01 -28.88
C VAL A 151 -13.12 -10.07 -29.91
N ASP A 152 -13.91 -10.65 -30.82
CA ASP A 152 -14.70 -9.97 -31.84
C ASP A 152 -15.74 -9.10 -31.12
N ASN A 153 -15.24 -7.99 -30.59
CA ASN A 153 -15.95 -6.99 -29.84
C ASN A 153 -16.54 -6.03 -30.86
N THR A 154 -17.40 -6.56 -31.74
CA THR A 154 -18.06 -5.78 -32.78
C THR A 154 -18.94 -4.67 -32.19
N ASP A 155 -19.26 -4.76 -30.89
CA ASP A 155 -19.95 -3.74 -30.13
C ASP A 155 -19.07 -3.27 -28.95
N LYS A 156 -18.00 -2.50 -29.26
CA LYS A 156 -17.12 -1.82 -28.27
C LYS A 156 -17.83 -0.73 -27.46
N ARG A 157 -19.13 -0.88 -27.19
CA ARG A 157 -19.91 0.15 -26.52
C ARG A 157 -19.56 0.16 -25.03
N THR A 158 -18.90 1.24 -24.62
CA THR A 158 -18.64 1.54 -23.22
C THR A 158 -19.93 1.71 -22.44
N LYS A 159 -19.90 1.30 -21.18
CA LYS A 159 -21.01 1.32 -20.23
C LYS A 159 -20.69 2.26 -19.10
N LEU A 160 -21.65 3.13 -18.78
CA LEU A 160 -21.57 4.03 -17.64
C LEU A 160 -22.40 3.48 -16.48
N HIS A 161 -21.76 3.38 -15.33
CA HIS A 161 -22.38 3.06 -14.05
C HIS A 161 -22.28 4.26 -13.12
N VAL A 162 -23.26 4.43 -12.23
CA VAL A 162 -23.26 5.55 -11.29
C VAL A 162 -23.50 5.07 -9.88
N LEU A 163 -22.71 5.55 -8.92
CA LEU A 163 -22.97 5.38 -7.50
C LEU A 163 -23.63 6.64 -6.94
N VAL A 164 -24.74 6.45 -6.24
CA VAL A 164 -25.54 7.49 -5.59
C VAL A 164 -25.62 7.24 -4.09
N ARG A 165 -25.79 8.32 -3.33
CA ARG A 165 -25.83 8.32 -1.86
C ARG A 165 -27.15 8.85 -1.28
N SER A 166 -28.08 9.27 -2.14
CA SER A 166 -29.44 9.64 -1.75
C SER A 166 -30.49 9.19 -2.78
N LEU A 167 -31.75 9.11 -2.34
CA LEU A 167 -32.89 8.82 -3.23
C LEU A 167 -33.06 9.90 -4.32
N HIS A 168 -32.86 11.17 -3.99
CA HIS A 168 -32.98 12.25 -4.97
C HIS A 168 -31.95 12.14 -6.09
N GLN A 169 -30.69 11.80 -5.76
CA GLN A 169 -29.68 11.50 -6.77
C GLN A 169 -30.13 10.36 -7.69
N LEU A 170 -30.68 9.27 -7.14
CA LEU A 170 -31.20 8.16 -7.94
C LEU A 170 -32.33 8.60 -8.88
N GLU A 171 -33.27 9.41 -8.40
CA GLU A 171 -34.39 9.92 -9.19
C GLU A 171 -33.90 10.72 -10.41
N TYR A 172 -32.85 11.52 -10.24
CA TYR A 172 -32.24 12.29 -11.34
C TYR A 172 -31.59 11.41 -12.41
N LEU A 173 -31.25 10.15 -12.10
CA LEU A 173 -30.62 9.24 -13.07
C LEU A 173 -31.62 8.53 -13.99
N THR A 174 -32.92 8.61 -13.70
CA THR A 174 -33.95 7.82 -14.40
C THR A 174 -34.13 8.15 -15.88
N GLU A 175 -33.65 9.32 -16.31
CA GLU A 175 -33.69 9.77 -17.71
C GLU A 175 -32.39 9.48 -18.50
N TYR A 176 -31.38 8.89 -17.85
CA TYR A 176 -30.06 8.65 -18.45
C TYR A 176 -29.89 7.18 -18.86
N ASP A 177 -29.22 6.96 -20.00
CA ASP A 177 -28.81 5.63 -20.45
C ASP A 177 -27.61 5.15 -19.62
N LEU A 178 -27.88 4.35 -18.59
CA LEU A 178 -26.92 3.82 -17.64
C LEU A 178 -26.98 2.28 -17.62
N ALA A 179 -25.83 1.63 -17.51
CA ALA A 179 -25.75 0.18 -17.41
C ALA A 179 -26.20 -0.34 -16.04
N SER A 180 -25.86 0.38 -14.96
CA SER A 180 -26.40 0.12 -13.63
C SER A 180 -26.22 1.31 -12.69
N VAL A 181 -26.95 1.28 -11.58
CA VAL A 181 -26.82 2.24 -10.47
C VAL A 181 -26.51 1.52 -9.17
N TYR A 182 -25.57 2.06 -8.39
CA TYR A 182 -25.18 1.60 -7.07
C TYR A 182 -25.74 2.54 -6.00
N CYS A 183 -26.52 2.02 -5.04
CA CYS A 183 -27.10 2.80 -3.95
C CYS A 183 -26.31 2.56 -2.66
N ASP A 184 -25.64 3.60 -2.16
CA ASP A 184 -24.83 3.62 -0.94
C ASP A 184 -25.45 4.59 0.07
N PHE A 185 -26.58 4.17 0.65
CA PHE A 185 -27.39 5.04 1.49
C PHE A 185 -27.05 4.87 2.97
N GLN A 186 -27.08 5.98 3.70
CA GLN A 186 -26.94 5.98 5.16
C GLN A 186 -28.10 5.23 5.83
N ASP A 187 -29.32 5.40 5.32
CA ASP A 187 -30.50 4.70 5.81
C ASP A 187 -30.87 3.51 4.92
N ILE A 188 -30.54 2.30 5.37
CA ILE A 188 -30.82 1.08 4.63
C ILE A 188 -32.32 0.82 4.38
N ARG A 189 -33.23 1.49 5.09
CA ARG A 189 -34.67 1.34 4.86
C ARG A 189 -35.08 1.94 3.51
N GLU A 190 -34.34 2.94 3.04
CA GLU A 190 -34.54 3.59 1.74
C GLU A 190 -34.21 2.66 0.57
N TYR A 191 -33.43 1.60 0.79
CA TYR A 191 -33.14 0.61 -0.25
C TYR A 191 -34.40 -0.04 -0.84
N LYS A 192 -35.48 -0.20 -0.06
CA LYS A 192 -36.77 -0.65 -0.59
C LYS A 192 -37.28 0.28 -1.70
N GLN A 193 -37.21 1.58 -1.47
CA GLN A 193 -37.64 2.58 -2.44
C GLN A 193 -36.66 2.65 -3.62
N ALA A 194 -35.35 2.52 -3.36
CA ALA A 194 -34.33 2.49 -4.40
C ALA A 194 -34.57 1.37 -5.42
N VAL A 195 -34.79 0.14 -4.96
CA VAL A 195 -35.10 -1.02 -5.82
C VAL A 195 -36.41 -0.79 -6.58
N ALA A 196 -37.44 -0.21 -5.94
CA ALA A 196 -38.70 0.09 -6.60
C ALA A 196 -38.55 1.14 -7.72
N ILE A 197 -37.75 2.20 -7.49
CA ILE A 197 -37.42 3.21 -8.51
C ILE A 197 -36.64 2.58 -9.65
N GLY A 198 -35.63 1.76 -9.35
CA GLY A 198 -34.84 1.04 -10.35
C GLY A 198 -35.72 0.19 -11.28
N ARG A 199 -36.51 -0.72 -10.70
CA ARG A 199 -37.43 -1.60 -11.43
C ARG A 199 -38.44 -0.84 -12.28
N LYS A 200 -39.04 0.22 -11.72
CA LYS A 200 -40.04 1.04 -12.44
C LYS A 200 -39.46 1.67 -13.71
N ASN A 201 -38.17 2.03 -13.68
CA ASN A 201 -37.50 2.72 -14.78
C ASN A 201 -36.57 1.80 -15.59
N GLY A 202 -36.59 0.48 -15.34
CA GLY A 202 -35.72 -0.48 -16.04
C GLY A 202 -34.22 -0.34 -15.72
N LEU A 203 -33.85 0.36 -14.65
CA LEU A 203 -32.47 0.51 -14.21
C LEU A 203 -32.06 -0.68 -13.34
N LYS A 204 -30.89 -1.26 -13.65
CA LYS A 204 -30.31 -2.32 -12.82
C LYS A 204 -29.74 -1.72 -11.53
N THR A 205 -30.36 -2.00 -10.39
CA THR A 205 -30.00 -1.41 -9.10
C THR A 205 -29.21 -2.37 -8.22
N PHE A 206 -28.04 -1.93 -7.78
CA PHE A 206 -27.20 -2.66 -6.84
C PHE A 206 -27.17 -1.96 -5.49
N LEU A 207 -27.35 -2.70 -4.40
CA LEU A 207 -27.25 -2.14 -3.06
C LEU A 207 -25.84 -2.30 -2.49
N ALA A 208 -25.26 -1.21 -2.01
CA ALA A 208 -23.94 -1.25 -1.39
C ALA A 208 -24.00 -1.79 0.03
N THR A 209 -23.10 -2.71 0.32
CA THR A 209 -22.88 -3.22 1.68
C THR A 209 -21.99 -2.27 2.49
N PRO A 210 -22.08 -2.25 3.83
CA PRO A 210 -21.14 -1.51 4.67
C PRO A 210 -19.69 -1.89 4.40
N ARG A 211 -18.79 -0.89 4.42
CA ARG A 211 -17.35 -1.13 4.22
C ARG A 211 -16.74 -1.98 5.33
N ILE A 212 -17.16 -1.75 6.57
CA ILE A 212 -16.77 -2.53 7.73
C ILE A 212 -18.00 -3.23 8.27
N GLN A 213 -17.91 -4.55 8.45
CA GLN A 213 -18.91 -5.36 9.14
C GLN A 213 -18.28 -6.03 10.35
N LYS A 214 -18.85 -5.80 11.53
CA LYS A 214 -18.46 -6.50 12.76
C LYS A 214 -19.31 -7.77 12.92
N PRO A 215 -18.83 -8.81 13.64
CA PRO A 215 -19.55 -10.08 13.79
C PRO A 215 -21.02 -9.96 14.25
N SER A 216 -21.34 -8.98 15.11
CA SER A 216 -22.70 -8.74 15.60
C SER A 216 -23.60 -7.98 14.61
N GLU A 217 -23.09 -7.57 13.45
CA GLU A 217 -23.79 -6.70 12.50
C GLU A 217 -24.33 -7.46 11.27
N ILE A 218 -24.37 -8.80 11.32
CA ILE A 218 -24.92 -9.62 10.23
C ILE A 218 -26.39 -9.27 9.91
N GLY A 219 -27.13 -8.71 10.88
CA GLY A 219 -28.49 -8.21 10.68
C GLY A 219 -28.59 -7.14 9.58
N LEU A 220 -27.53 -6.38 9.32
CA LEU A 220 -27.48 -5.41 8.22
C LEU A 220 -27.58 -6.10 6.86
N PHE A 221 -26.88 -7.23 6.66
CA PHE A 221 -26.97 -7.99 5.41
C PHE A 221 -28.34 -8.63 5.22
N HIS A 222 -28.97 -9.11 6.29
CA HIS A 222 -30.35 -9.61 6.24
C HIS A 222 -31.33 -8.51 5.82
N ALA A 223 -31.17 -7.30 6.34
CA ALA A 223 -32.00 -6.16 5.97
C ALA A 223 -31.83 -5.79 4.49
N ILE A 224 -30.59 -5.74 3.99
CA ILE A 224 -30.30 -5.52 2.57
C ILE A 224 -30.93 -6.63 1.70
N ALA A 225 -30.71 -7.90 2.04
CA ALA A 225 -31.26 -9.04 1.29
C ALA A 225 -32.79 -9.05 1.26
N LYS A 226 -33.45 -8.61 2.34
CA LYS A 226 -34.91 -8.51 2.42
C LYS A 226 -35.50 -7.52 1.40
N HIS A 227 -34.71 -6.58 0.90
CA HIS A 227 -35.12 -5.65 -0.14
C HIS A 227 -35.04 -6.23 -1.55
N ASP A 228 -34.58 -7.48 -1.70
CA ASP A 228 -34.57 -8.23 -2.96
C ASP A 228 -33.89 -7.47 -4.11
N PRO A 229 -32.62 -7.05 -3.97
CA PRO A 229 -31.98 -6.26 -5.01
C PRO A 229 -31.56 -7.11 -6.22
N GLU A 230 -31.44 -6.49 -7.39
CA GLU A 230 -30.91 -7.13 -8.60
C GLU A 230 -29.46 -7.58 -8.39
N GLY A 231 -28.71 -6.88 -7.54
CA GLY A 231 -27.39 -7.30 -7.08
C GLY A 231 -26.88 -6.47 -5.91
N VAL A 232 -25.66 -6.78 -5.48
CA VAL A 232 -24.98 -6.05 -4.40
C VAL A 232 -23.58 -5.62 -4.78
N LEU A 233 -23.19 -4.43 -4.30
CA LEU A 233 -21.80 -3.97 -4.30
C LEU A 233 -21.17 -4.37 -2.96
N VAL A 234 -20.37 -5.44 -2.99
CA VAL A 234 -19.76 -5.99 -1.78
C VAL A 234 -18.46 -5.27 -1.46
N ARG A 235 -18.36 -4.76 -0.24
CA ARG A 235 -17.21 -3.95 0.21
C ARG A 235 -16.28 -4.68 1.17
N ASN A 236 -16.63 -5.91 1.55
CA ASN A 236 -15.83 -6.79 2.40
C ASN A 236 -16.13 -8.27 2.08
N LEU A 237 -15.22 -9.18 2.48
CA LEU A 237 -15.33 -10.61 2.16
C LEU A 237 -16.52 -11.31 2.85
N SER A 238 -16.96 -10.82 4.01
CA SER A 238 -18.13 -11.33 4.71
C SER A 238 -19.41 -11.09 3.90
N GLY A 239 -19.53 -9.90 3.30
CA GLY A 239 -20.62 -9.57 2.37
C GLY A 239 -20.57 -10.45 1.12
N LEU A 240 -19.37 -10.64 0.53
CA LEU A 240 -19.20 -11.51 -0.62
C LEU A 240 -19.72 -12.93 -0.33
N GLU A 241 -19.25 -13.54 0.76
CA GLU A 241 -19.66 -14.89 1.15
C GLU A 241 -21.17 -14.96 1.47
N TYR A 242 -21.75 -13.93 2.11
CA TYR A 242 -23.16 -13.91 2.45
C TYR A 242 -24.08 -13.85 1.21
N PHE A 243 -23.69 -13.09 0.19
CA PHE A 243 -24.55 -12.80 -0.97
C PHE A 243 -24.32 -13.71 -2.18
N ARG A 244 -23.24 -14.52 -2.21
CA ARG A 244 -22.81 -15.25 -3.42
C ARG A 244 -23.82 -16.23 -4.00
N GLU A 245 -24.74 -16.73 -3.17
CA GLU A 245 -25.82 -17.64 -3.59
C GLU A 245 -27.20 -16.94 -3.66
N LYS A 246 -27.25 -15.61 -3.44
CA LYS A 246 -28.51 -14.86 -3.30
C LYS A 246 -28.79 -13.94 -4.49
N CYS A 247 -27.76 -13.29 -5.01
CA CYS A 247 -27.89 -12.29 -6.06
C CYS A 247 -26.54 -12.05 -6.74
N GLU A 248 -26.55 -11.27 -7.82
CA GLU A 248 -25.32 -10.87 -8.51
C GLU A 248 -24.42 -10.02 -7.61
N ILE A 249 -23.11 -10.26 -7.68
CA ILE A 249 -22.11 -9.56 -6.88
C ILE A 249 -21.18 -8.75 -7.77
N ILE A 250 -20.93 -7.51 -7.36
CA ILE A 250 -19.80 -6.71 -7.85
C ILE A 250 -18.89 -6.43 -6.65
N SER A 251 -17.61 -6.74 -6.78
CA SER A 251 -16.61 -6.48 -5.74
C SER A 251 -16.14 -5.04 -5.81
N ASP A 252 -16.27 -4.29 -4.72
CA ASP A 252 -15.89 -2.88 -4.70
C ASP A 252 -14.40 -2.64 -4.45
N PHE A 253 -13.93 -1.41 -4.69
CA PHE A 253 -12.53 -0.97 -4.52
C PHE A 253 -11.96 -1.30 -3.13
N SER A 254 -12.81 -1.35 -2.09
CA SER A 254 -12.41 -1.59 -0.70
C SER A 254 -11.95 -3.01 -0.41
N LEU A 255 -12.12 -3.95 -1.35
CA LEU A 255 -11.53 -5.28 -1.29
C LEU A 255 -10.05 -5.33 -1.68
N ASN A 256 -9.46 -4.17 -2.03
CA ASN A 256 -8.03 -3.98 -2.29
C ASN A 256 -7.49 -4.85 -3.44
N ALA A 257 -8.28 -5.02 -4.49
CA ALA A 257 -7.84 -5.68 -5.72
C ALA A 257 -6.77 -4.82 -6.42
N THR A 258 -5.51 -5.20 -6.23
CA THR A 258 -4.32 -4.46 -6.70
C THR A 258 -3.46 -5.25 -7.68
N ASN A 259 -3.83 -6.51 -7.95
CA ASN A 259 -3.11 -7.42 -8.84
C ASN A 259 -4.07 -8.48 -9.38
N GLN A 260 -3.64 -9.16 -10.45
CA GLN A 260 -4.41 -10.20 -11.14
C GLN A 260 -4.82 -11.37 -10.26
N ILE A 261 -4.01 -11.74 -9.26
CA ILE A 261 -4.31 -12.85 -8.34
C ILE A 261 -5.52 -12.51 -7.48
N THR A 262 -5.56 -11.28 -6.94
CA THR A 262 -6.69 -10.83 -6.13
C THR A 262 -7.97 -10.74 -6.95
N VAL A 263 -7.90 -10.24 -8.19
CA VAL A 263 -9.05 -10.21 -9.11
C VAL A 263 -9.57 -11.63 -9.35
N ASP A 264 -8.69 -12.56 -9.73
CA ASP A 264 -9.02 -13.97 -9.97
C ASP A 264 -9.68 -14.65 -8.77
N VAL A 265 -9.18 -14.41 -7.55
CA VAL A 265 -9.77 -14.92 -6.31
C VAL A 265 -11.18 -14.38 -6.10
N LEU A 266 -11.41 -13.07 -6.27
CA LEU A 266 -12.73 -12.48 -6.08
C LEU A 266 -13.75 -13.00 -7.10
N LEU A 267 -13.34 -13.19 -8.35
CA LEU A 267 -14.17 -13.82 -9.39
C LEU A 267 -14.54 -15.26 -9.01
N LYS A 268 -13.57 -16.07 -8.58
CA LYS A 268 -13.81 -17.45 -8.09
C LYS A 268 -14.75 -17.53 -6.92
N MET A 269 -14.75 -16.51 -6.06
CA MET A 269 -15.67 -16.46 -4.91
C MET A 269 -17.10 -16.06 -5.30
N GLY A 270 -17.35 -15.70 -6.58
CA GLY A 270 -18.69 -15.43 -7.11
C GLY A 270 -18.91 -13.97 -7.55
N SER A 271 -17.87 -13.14 -7.55
CA SER A 271 -17.97 -11.79 -8.10
C SER A 271 -18.08 -11.82 -9.62
N ARG A 272 -18.99 -11.02 -10.19
CA ARG A 272 -19.13 -10.87 -11.64
C ARG A 272 -18.10 -9.90 -12.22
N GLN A 273 -17.83 -8.81 -11.52
CA GLN A 273 -16.80 -7.84 -11.87
C GLN A 273 -16.13 -7.31 -10.61
N VAL A 274 -14.88 -6.90 -10.75
CA VAL A 274 -14.05 -6.36 -9.67
C VAL A 274 -13.71 -4.91 -9.97
N THR A 275 -14.06 -4.02 -9.06
CA THR A 275 -13.54 -2.65 -9.04
C THR A 275 -12.13 -2.64 -8.45
N PRO A 276 -11.10 -2.23 -9.21
CA PRO A 276 -9.74 -2.15 -8.69
C PRO A 276 -9.60 -1.16 -7.52
N SER A 277 -8.59 -1.38 -6.69
CA SER A 277 -8.31 -0.50 -5.55
C SER A 277 -7.97 0.92 -6.01
N TYR A 278 -8.45 1.90 -5.23
CA TYR A 278 -8.03 3.30 -5.34
C TYR A 278 -6.55 3.54 -4.99
N ASP A 279 -5.82 2.52 -4.51
CA ASP A 279 -4.38 2.64 -4.27
C ASP A 279 -3.54 2.59 -5.55
N LEU A 280 -4.08 2.02 -6.64
CA LEU A 280 -3.37 1.89 -7.91
C LEU A 280 -3.20 3.25 -8.57
N ASN A 281 -1.97 3.59 -8.94
CA ASN A 281 -1.72 4.71 -9.85
C ASN A 281 -2.10 4.32 -11.30
N ARG A 282 -2.01 5.27 -12.24
CA ARG A 282 -2.29 5.04 -13.66
C ARG A 282 -1.56 3.81 -14.22
N ASP A 283 -0.25 3.75 -14.04
CA ASP A 283 0.58 2.73 -14.69
C ASP A 283 0.32 1.34 -14.10
N GLN A 284 0.08 1.27 -12.79
CA GLN A 284 -0.32 0.04 -12.10
C GLN A 284 -1.72 -0.41 -12.53
N LEU A 285 -2.66 0.51 -12.73
CA LEU A 285 -3.98 0.18 -13.22
C LEU A 285 -3.95 -0.33 -14.66
N MET A 286 -3.15 0.30 -15.54
CA MET A 286 -2.93 -0.19 -16.90
C MET A 286 -2.26 -1.55 -16.90
N THR A 287 -1.26 -1.75 -16.04
CA THR A 287 -0.61 -3.05 -15.86
C THR A 287 -1.63 -4.11 -15.44
N LEU A 288 -2.51 -3.79 -14.47
CA LEU A 288 -3.58 -4.70 -14.06
C LEU A 288 -4.52 -5.02 -15.22
N ALA A 289 -4.95 -4.02 -16.00
CA ALA A 289 -5.84 -4.20 -17.14
C ALA A 289 -5.25 -5.11 -18.22
N HIS A 290 -3.93 -5.04 -18.45
CA HIS A 290 -3.23 -5.93 -19.39
C HIS A 290 -3.11 -7.38 -18.90
N HIS A 291 -3.13 -7.62 -17.59
CA HIS A 291 -2.93 -8.97 -17.02
C HIS A 291 -4.23 -9.62 -16.53
N CYS A 292 -5.36 -8.91 -16.63
CA CYS A 292 -6.68 -9.43 -16.34
C CYS A 292 -7.49 -9.48 -17.66
N ARG A 293 -8.61 -10.18 -17.66
CA ARG A 293 -9.59 -9.97 -18.72
C ARG A 293 -10.24 -8.60 -18.50
N PRO A 294 -10.21 -7.68 -19.47
CA PRO A 294 -10.73 -6.32 -19.29
C PRO A 294 -12.21 -6.27 -18.89
N THR A 295 -13.01 -7.24 -19.35
CA THR A 295 -14.44 -7.36 -19.01
C THR A 295 -14.71 -7.70 -17.55
N ASP A 296 -13.72 -8.23 -16.84
CA ASP A 296 -13.83 -8.54 -15.40
C ASP A 296 -13.63 -7.28 -14.54
N LEU A 297 -13.20 -6.16 -15.14
CA LEU A 297 -12.88 -4.93 -14.44
C LEU A 297 -13.99 -3.88 -14.63
N GLN A 298 -14.33 -3.20 -13.54
CA GLN A 298 -15.15 -1.99 -13.57
C GLN A 298 -14.36 -0.84 -12.97
N ILE A 299 -14.01 0.16 -13.80
CA ILE A 299 -13.06 1.21 -13.40
C ILE A 299 -13.80 2.46 -12.94
N VAL A 300 -13.49 2.94 -11.74
CA VAL A 300 -14.01 4.23 -11.28
C VAL A 300 -13.18 5.37 -11.87
N ILE A 301 -13.86 6.29 -12.54
CA ILE A 301 -13.24 7.41 -13.26
C ILE A 301 -13.60 8.77 -12.68
N HIS A 302 -14.49 8.80 -11.69
CA HIS A 302 -14.84 9.99 -10.91
C HIS A 302 -15.19 9.63 -9.49
N GLN A 303 -14.49 10.21 -8.51
CA GLN A 303 -14.78 9.98 -7.11
C GLN A 303 -14.15 11.04 -6.21
N HIS A 304 -14.78 11.32 -5.08
CA HIS A 304 -14.07 11.90 -3.95
C HIS A 304 -13.30 10.80 -3.22
N MET A 305 -11.98 10.97 -3.07
CA MET A 305 -11.16 9.96 -2.41
C MET A 305 -11.46 9.92 -0.89
N PRO A 306 -11.85 8.76 -0.32
CA PRO A 306 -12.00 8.61 1.13
C PRO A 306 -10.65 8.83 1.84
N MET A 307 -10.59 9.76 2.78
CA MET A 307 -9.38 10.06 3.56
C MET A 307 -9.30 9.21 4.83
N PHE A 308 -10.38 9.25 5.63
CA PHE A 308 -10.45 8.54 6.91
C PHE A 308 -11.78 7.82 7.01
N HIS A 309 -11.72 6.62 7.58
CA HIS A 309 -12.90 5.90 8.02
C HIS A 309 -12.80 5.67 9.52
N MET A 310 -13.81 6.09 10.27
CA MET A 310 -13.75 6.29 11.72
C MET A 310 -14.89 5.56 12.41
N GLU A 311 -14.59 4.82 13.47
CA GLU A 311 -15.62 4.25 14.35
C GLU A 311 -16.24 5.32 15.27
N HIS A 312 -15.50 6.40 15.55
CA HIS A 312 -16.02 7.52 16.33
C HIS A 312 -17.01 8.34 15.50
N CYS A 313 -18.27 8.39 15.96
CA CYS A 313 -19.32 9.16 15.30
C CYS A 313 -19.24 10.66 15.70
N VAL A 314 -18.66 11.49 14.82
CA VAL A 314 -18.52 12.95 15.00
C VAL A 314 -19.89 13.63 15.06
N PHE A 315 -20.88 13.13 14.31
CA PHE A 315 -22.25 13.65 14.35
C PHE A 315 -22.86 13.49 15.75
N CYS A 316 -22.73 12.30 16.35
CA CYS A 316 -23.22 12.06 17.70
C CYS A 316 -22.49 12.92 18.72
N SER A 317 -21.16 13.03 18.61
CA SER A 317 -20.35 13.70 19.63
C SER A 317 -20.44 15.22 19.60
N VAL A 318 -20.75 15.82 18.45
CA VAL A 318 -20.74 17.28 18.29
C VAL A 318 -22.15 17.87 18.09
N LEU A 319 -23.09 17.12 17.50
CA LEU A 319 -24.39 17.63 17.09
C LEU A 319 -25.57 17.03 17.86
N SER A 320 -25.31 16.19 18.87
CA SER A 320 -26.35 15.51 19.63
C SER A 320 -26.08 15.61 21.13
N PRO A 321 -27.13 15.74 21.98
CA PRO A 321 -27.00 15.62 23.43
C PRO A 321 -26.83 14.16 23.89
N GLY A 322 -27.09 13.18 23.01
CA GLY A 322 -26.87 11.76 23.26
C GLY A 322 -25.40 11.35 23.25
N THR A 323 -25.12 10.18 23.79
CA THR A 323 -23.78 9.65 24.03
C THR A 323 -23.38 8.51 23.09
N ASP A 324 -24.36 7.88 22.43
CA ASP A 324 -24.14 6.75 21.53
C ASP A 324 -25.24 6.59 20.47
N LYS A 325 -25.08 5.57 19.61
CA LYS A 325 -25.99 5.30 18.49
C LYS A 325 -27.44 5.03 18.89
N THR A 326 -27.72 4.64 20.13
CA THR A 326 -29.07 4.31 20.60
C THR A 326 -29.86 5.53 21.05
N ASN A 327 -29.18 6.62 21.42
CA ASN A 327 -29.83 7.83 21.95
C ASN A 327 -29.41 9.13 21.24
N CYS A 328 -28.60 9.06 20.18
CA CYS A 328 -28.10 10.24 19.47
C CYS A 328 -29.17 11.03 18.69
N GLY A 329 -30.36 10.48 18.45
CA GLY A 329 -31.39 11.14 17.64
C GLY A 329 -31.08 11.22 16.14
N ARG A 330 -30.02 10.55 15.66
CA ARG A 330 -29.58 10.48 14.26
C ARG A 330 -29.39 11.85 13.56
N PRO A 331 -28.58 12.77 14.12
CA PRO A 331 -28.28 14.06 13.47
C PRO A 331 -27.67 13.92 12.08
N CYS A 332 -27.01 12.81 11.80
CA CYS A 332 -26.49 12.49 10.48
C CYS A 332 -27.57 12.37 9.39
N ASP A 333 -28.85 12.16 9.72
CA ASP A 333 -29.90 11.98 8.71
C ASP A 333 -30.34 13.30 8.06
N TYR A 334 -30.09 14.45 8.71
CA TYR A 334 -30.58 15.75 8.28
C TYR A 334 -29.54 16.86 8.30
N HIS A 335 -28.33 16.60 8.81
CA HIS A 335 -27.20 17.53 8.74
C HIS A 335 -26.19 17.11 7.70
N GLN A 336 -25.82 18.03 6.81
CA GLN A 336 -24.59 17.95 6.03
C GLN A 336 -23.44 18.53 6.86
N VAL A 337 -22.36 17.77 7.01
CA VAL A 337 -21.19 18.15 7.82
C VAL A 337 -19.95 18.13 6.96
N GLU A 338 -19.15 19.18 7.04
CA GLU A 338 -17.84 19.27 6.42
C GLU A 338 -16.78 19.64 7.46
N LEU A 339 -15.60 19.04 7.37
CA LEU A 339 -14.43 19.43 8.16
C LEU A 339 -13.55 20.36 7.35
N ARG A 340 -13.25 21.53 7.91
CA ARG A 340 -12.36 22.51 7.27
C ARG A 340 -10.92 22.27 7.69
N ASP A 341 -10.02 22.13 6.72
CA ASP A 341 -8.60 21.97 7.01
C ASP A 341 -7.87 23.32 7.22
N ARG A 342 -6.57 23.25 7.49
CA ARG A 342 -5.70 24.42 7.73
C ARG A 342 -5.57 25.36 6.53
N VAL A 343 -5.81 24.89 5.31
CA VAL A 343 -5.77 25.70 4.08
C VAL A 343 -7.16 26.17 3.66
N GLY A 344 -8.19 25.80 4.43
CA GLY A 344 -9.55 26.26 4.28
C GLY A 344 -10.43 25.38 3.41
N ALA A 345 -9.95 24.23 2.92
CA ALA A 345 -10.74 23.32 2.11
C ALA A 345 -11.76 22.56 2.96
N ALA A 346 -12.98 22.37 2.43
CA ALA A 346 -14.10 21.75 3.12
C ALA A 346 -14.30 20.29 2.67
N HIS A 347 -14.02 19.37 3.59
CA HIS A 347 -14.00 17.92 3.38
C HIS A 347 -15.30 17.30 3.89
N PRO A 348 -16.14 16.67 3.06
CA PRO A 348 -17.42 16.11 3.48
C PRO A 348 -17.23 14.95 4.41
N LEU A 349 -18.06 14.93 5.45
CA LEU A 349 -18.17 13.83 6.38
C LEU A 349 -19.53 13.17 6.16
N THR A 350 -19.54 11.86 5.88
CA THR A 350 -20.78 11.07 5.82
C THR A 350 -20.81 10.05 6.94
N ALA A 351 -21.99 9.58 7.30
CA ALA A 351 -22.15 8.42 8.18
C ALA A 351 -22.68 7.22 7.38
N ASP A 352 -22.29 6.01 7.77
CA ASP A 352 -22.95 4.79 7.32
C ASP A 352 -24.00 4.32 8.34
N VAL A 353 -24.75 3.29 7.98
CA VAL A 353 -25.77 2.65 8.85
C VAL A 353 -25.20 2.10 10.16
N GLY A 354 -23.89 1.84 10.21
CA GLY A 354 -23.17 1.41 11.41
C GLY A 354 -22.75 2.56 12.32
N CYS A 355 -23.15 3.80 12.00
CA CYS A 355 -22.70 5.05 12.63
C CYS A 355 -21.19 5.29 12.50
N ARG A 356 -20.54 4.72 11.48
CA ARG A 356 -19.13 4.98 11.17
C ARG A 356 -19.05 6.17 10.23
N ASN A 357 -18.06 7.03 10.44
CA ASN A 357 -17.88 8.19 9.58
C ASN A 357 -16.81 7.99 8.53
N THR A 358 -17.10 8.49 7.33
CA THR A 358 -16.09 8.61 6.26
C THR A 358 -15.88 10.07 5.96
N LEU A 359 -14.64 10.55 6.12
CA LEU A 359 -14.23 11.87 5.65
C LEU A 359 -13.68 11.73 4.23
N PHE A 360 -14.21 12.50 3.30
CA PHE A 360 -13.81 12.52 1.90
C PHE A 360 -12.98 13.75 1.58
N ASN A 361 -12.08 13.64 0.60
CA ASN A 361 -11.36 14.79 0.08
C ASN A 361 -12.32 15.86 -0.45
N ALA A 362 -12.00 17.12 -0.20
CA ALA A 362 -12.77 18.28 -0.63
C ALA A 362 -12.97 18.35 -2.15
N GLN A 363 -11.96 17.97 -2.93
CA GLN A 363 -12.02 18.00 -4.39
C GLN A 363 -12.14 16.57 -4.94
N ALA A 364 -13.01 16.39 -5.94
CA ALA A 364 -13.13 15.12 -6.65
C ALA A 364 -11.86 14.83 -7.46
N GLN A 365 -11.56 13.55 -7.66
CA GLN A 365 -10.57 13.07 -8.61
C GLN A 365 -11.26 12.62 -9.90
N SER A 366 -10.57 12.80 -11.01
CA SER A 366 -10.98 12.31 -12.32
C SER A 366 -9.86 11.49 -12.94
N GLY A 367 -10.20 10.29 -13.38
CA GLY A 367 -9.37 9.42 -14.20
C GLY A 367 -9.63 9.58 -15.70
N ALA A 368 -10.26 10.67 -16.13
CA ALA A 368 -10.77 10.83 -17.49
C ALA A 368 -9.69 10.69 -18.60
N GLU A 369 -8.45 11.10 -18.36
CA GLU A 369 -7.39 11.05 -19.38
C GLU A 369 -6.91 9.64 -19.71
N ILE A 370 -7.16 8.66 -18.84
CA ILE A 370 -6.72 7.27 -19.07
C ILE A 370 -7.82 6.41 -19.70
N VAL A 371 -9.02 6.97 -19.89
CA VAL A 371 -10.19 6.22 -20.36
C VAL A 371 -9.98 5.71 -21.78
N ALA A 372 -9.41 6.52 -22.68
CA ALA A 372 -9.11 6.08 -24.04
C ALA A 372 -8.15 4.87 -24.05
N ASP A 373 -7.04 4.96 -23.30
CA ASP A 373 -6.08 3.85 -23.17
C ASP A 373 -6.73 2.58 -22.59
N LEU A 374 -7.62 2.72 -21.61
CA LEU A 374 -8.35 1.59 -21.02
C LEU A 374 -9.33 0.95 -22.01
N VAL A 375 -10.04 1.76 -22.80
CA VAL A 375 -10.93 1.28 -23.87
C VAL A 375 -10.13 0.55 -24.96
N ASP A 376 -8.95 1.05 -25.32
CA ASP A 376 -8.06 0.41 -26.30
C ASP A 376 -7.59 -0.97 -25.82
N VAL A 377 -7.37 -1.13 -24.51
CA VAL A 377 -7.06 -2.43 -23.87
C VAL A 377 -8.31 -3.30 -23.68
N GLY A 378 -9.51 -2.78 -23.96
CA GLY A 378 -10.76 -3.53 -23.98
C GLY A 378 -11.64 -3.38 -22.74
N VAL A 379 -11.32 -2.46 -21.83
CA VAL A 379 -12.17 -2.15 -20.67
C VAL A 379 -13.40 -1.37 -21.14
N LEU A 380 -14.58 -1.84 -20.78
CA LEU A 380 -15.84 -1.24 -21.23
C LEU A 380 -16.69 -0.66 -20.09
N ASP A 381 -16.51 -1.11 -18.85
CA ASP A 381 -17.38 -0.72 -17.72
C ASP A 381 -16.70 0.36 -16.86
N PHE A 382 -17.29 1.56 -16.85
CA PHE A 382 -16.76 2.72 -16.14
C PHE A 382 -17.77 3.29 -15.13
N ARG A 383 -17.30 3.63 -13.92
CA ARG A 383 -18.15 4.13 -12.83
C ARG A 383 -17.84 5.57 -12.44
N VAL A 384 -18.89 6.35 -12.22
CA VAL A 384 -18.88 7.67 -11.60
C VAL A 384 -19.50 7.58 -10.21
N GLU A 385 -18.86 8.14 -9.18
CA GLU A 385 -19.41 8.17 -7.82
C GLU A 385 -19.79 9.58 -7.39
N LEU A 386 -21.09 9.82 -7.20
CA LEU A 386 -21.63 11.08 -6.68
C LEU A 386 -21.54 11.12 -5.16
N LEU A 387 -21.18 12.27 -4.60
CA LEU A 387 -21.07 12.45 -3.16
C LEU A 387 -21.93 13.58 -2.64
N ARG A 388 -21.70 14.81 -3.13
CA ARG A 388 -22.33 16.04 -2.60
C ARG A 388 -23.14 16.79 -3.65
N GLU A 389 -23.35 16.17 -4.80
CA GLU A 389 -24.16 16.72 -5.88
C GLU A 389 -25.62 16.55 -5.52
N GLU A 390 -26.25 17.62 -5.05
CA GLU A 390 -27.62 17.62 -4.52
C GLU A 390 -28.65 18.09 -5.54
N THR A 391 -28.23 18.80 -6.59
CA THR A 391 -29.14 19.34 -7.61
C THR A 391 -29.10 18.55 -8.93
N PRO A 392 -30.21 18.49 -9.68
CA PRO A 392 -30.24 17.84 -11.00
C PRO A 392 -29.17 18.39 -11.95
N GLU A 393 -28.90 19.69 -11.91
CA GLU A 393 -27.93 20.35 -12.80
C GLU A 393 -26.49 19.92 -12.51
N GLN A 394 -26.14 19.76 -11.23
CA GLN A 394 -24.82 19.26 -10.83
C GLN A 394 -24.60 17.83 -11.31
N VAL A 395 -25.60 16.96 -11.08
CA VAL A 395 -25.56 15.56 -11.54
C VAL A 395 -25.50 15.50 -13.06
N ALA A 396 -26.36 16.24 -13.76
CA ALA A 396 -26.41 16.30 -15.22
C ALA A 396 -25.07 16.73 -15.81
N ASN A 397 -24.43 17.76 -15.24
CA ASN A 397 -23.13 18.23 -15.71
C ASN A 397 -22.08 17.12 -15.65
N ILE A 398 -21.98 16.40 -14.53
CA ILE A 398 -21.02 15.27 -14.40
C ILE A 398 -21.32 14.19 -15.44
N LEU A 399 -22.58 13.74 -15.53
CA LEU A 399 -22.94 12.65 -16.44
C LEU A 399 -22.70 13.02 -17.90
N GLN A 400 -23.06 14.23 -18.33
CA GLN A 400 -22.83 14.69 -19.69
C GLN A 400 -21.34 14.73 -20.04
N GLN A 401 -20.46 15.16 -19.12
CA GLN A 401 -19.02 15.15 -19.38
C GLN A 401 -18.50 13.72 -19.57
N TYR A 402 -18.89 12.77 -18.72
CA TYR A 402 -18.42 11.38 -18.82
C TYR A 402 -19.08 10.60 -19.96
N GLN A 403 -20.36 10.83 -20.27
CA GLN A 403 -20.99 10.26 -21.47
C GLN A 403 -20.32 10.81 -22.73
N GLY A 404 -20.01 12.10 -22.77
CA GLY A 404 -19.26 12.72 -23.87
C GLY A 404 -17.85 12.13 -24.01
N LEU A 405 -17.17 11.84 -22.88
CA LEU A 405 -15.88 11.16 -22.89
C LEU A 405 -15.97 9.75 -23.47
N LEU A 406 -16.93 8.96 -22.99
CA LEU A 406 -17.14 7.57 -23.40
C LEU A 406 -17.61 7.43 -24.86
N THR A 407 -18.30 8.44 -25.38
CA THR A 407 -18.71 8.51 -26.80
C THR A 407 -17.67 9.20 -27.70
N GLY A 408 -16.58 9.71 -27.13
CA GLY A 408 -15.49 10.38 -27.86
C GLY A 408 -15.77 11.82 -28.29
N THR A 409 -16.88 12.44 -27.84
CA THR A 409 -17.19 13.85 -28.14
C THR A 409 -16.43 14.84 -27.26
N THR A 410 -15.91 14.38 -26.12
CA THR A 410 -15.20 15.19 -25.12
C THR A 410 -13.86 14.55 -24.79
N SER A 411 -12.79 15.34 -24.69
CA SER A 411 -11.49 14.82 -24.28
C SER A 411 -11.38 14.69 -22.76
N GLY A 412 -10.53 13.78 -22.26
CA GLY A 412 -10.31 13.63 -20.82
C GLY A 412 -9.84 14.92 -20.15
N THR A 413 -9.01 15.71 -20.85
CA THR A 413 -8.56 17.03 -20.39
C THR A 413 -9.71 18.02 -20.24
N GLN A 414 -10.68 18.01 -21.16
CA GLN A 414 -11.85 18.87 -21.07
C GLN A 414 -12.76 18.47 -19.91
N VAL A 415 -12.92 17.18 -19.65
CA VAL A 415 -13.74 16.67 -18.52
C VAL A 415 -13.23 17.20 -17.19
N TRP A 416 -11.98 16.93 -16.82
CA TRP A 416 -11.50 17.29 -15.47
C TRP A 416 -11.40 18.81 -15.29
N ARG A 417 -11.13 19.57 -16.36
CA ARG A 417 -11.13 21.05 -16.31
C ARG A 417 -12.53 21.61 -16.10
N THR A 418 -13.52 21.11 -16.84
CA THR A 418 -14.93 21.54 -16.72
C THR A 418 -15.49 21.22 -15.34
N LEU A 419 -15.19 20.02 -14.82
CA LEU A 419 -15.63 19.59 -13.48
C LEU A 419 -14.78 20.16 -12.34
N GLN A 420 -13.72 20.92 -12.66
CA GLN A 420 -12.74 21.40 -11.69
C GLN A 420 -12.22 20.28 -10.77
N ALA A 421 -12.05 19.08 -11.33
CA ALA A 421 -11.59 17.89 -10.63
C ALA A 421 -10.05 17.79 -10.68
N MET A 422 -9.46 17.09 -9.71
CA MET A 422 -8.05 16.74 -9.77
C MET A 422 -7.82 15.67 -10.83
N ASN A 423 -7.00 15.95 -11.85
CA ASN A 423 -6.54 14.94 -12.80
C ASN A 423 -5.60 13.95 -12.10
N ARG A 424 -6.15 12.81 -11.66
CA ARG A 424 -5.41 11.81 -10.88
C ARG A 424 -6.12 10.47 -10.87
N VAL A 425 -5.34 9.41 -11.05
CA VAL A 425 -5.71 8.03 -10.73
C VAL A 425 -4.84 7.57 -9.57
N GLY A 426 -5.48 7.06 -8.52
CA GLY A 426 -4.80 6.53 -7.35
C GLY A 426 -4.56 7.53 -6.20
N VAL A 427 -4.33 7.01 -4.99
CA VAL A 427 -3.96 7.82 -3.80
C VAL A 427 -2.60 8.49 -3.97
N THR A 428 -1.62 7.76 -4.53
CA THR A 428 -0.26 8.25 -4.74
C THR A 428 0.10 8.17 -6.22
N ARG A 429 1.16 8.88 -6.64
CA ARG A 429 1.77 8.63 -7.96
C ARG A 429 2.74 7.42 -7.92
N GLY A 430 2.81 6.70 -6.79
CA GLY A 430 3.83 5.71 -6.48
C GLY A 430 4.86 6.28 -5.49
N THR A 431 5.08 5.61 -4.36
CA THR A 431 6.02 6.04 -3.29
C THR A 431 7.47 5.60 -3.52
N LEU A 432 7.70 4.76 -4.54
CA LEU A 432 9.00 4.19 -4.90
C LEU A 432 9.46 4.56 -6.31
N GLU A 433 8.76 5.48 -6.98
CA GLU A 433 9.24 6.01 -8.25
C GLU A 433 10.47 6.89 -8.00
N TYR A 434 11.59 6.51 -8.62
CA TYR A 434 12.73 7.41 -8.78
C TYR A 434 12.30 8.65 -9.58
N GLU A 435 12.98 9.77 -9.38
CA GLU A 435 12.77 11.05 -10.08
C GLU A 435 12.34 10.84 -11.54
N ARG A 436 11.05 11.02 -11.84
CA ARG A 436 10.63 11.30 -13.21
C ARG A 436 11.10 12.71 -13.53
N ASP A 437 11.58 12.89 -14.76
CA ASP A 437 11.98 14.18 -15.31
C ASP A 437 10.92 15.24 -14.95
N PRO A 438 11.27 16.31 -14.20
CA PRO A 438 10.33 17.35 -13.81
C PRO A 438 9.66 18.05 -15.01
N LEU A 439 10.16 17.85 -16.23
CA LEU A 439 9.57 18.34 -17.48
C LEU A 439 8.50 17.41 -18.08
N ALA A 440 8.30 16.19 -17.55
CA ALA A 440 7.17 15.32 -17.92
C ALA A 440 5.83 15.80 -17.34
N ILE A 441 5.82 16.96 -16.68
CA ILE A 441 4.64 17.70 -16.23
C ILE A 441 4.46 18.91 -17.15
N LEU A 442 4.19 18.67 -18.43
CA LEU A 442 3.58 19.65 -19.33
C LEU A 442 2.51 18.97 -20.17
#